data_AF-A0A959L1S2-F1
#
_entry.id   AF-A0A959L1S2-F1
#
_cell.length_a   1.000
_cell.length_b   1.000
_cell.length_c   1.000
_cell.angle_alpha   90.00
_cell.angle_beta   90.00
_cell.angle_gamma   90.00
#
_symmetry.space_group_name_H-M   'P 1'
#
loop_
_entity.id
_entity.type
_entity.pdbx_description
1 polymer ?
#
loop_
_entity_poly.entity_id
_entity_poly.type
_entity_poly.pdbx_seq_one_letter_code
_entity_poly.pdbx_strand_id
1 'polypeptide(L)'
;MNTSRTHQKTPEVRYKLDKPYLLDCPKCNTLISAGDINLTQGLAKCSHCSHEFEIKDVINKDPIRRPEMMMPDGMEVLRISSMLDIVIDWYRSAPKKTVLSLIGSSFFWNLLLIPLVIFLAFQGRFLFIMFFFGHLITGLSLLWYLLATLINKTHILVNKDGITIRHSPIATFNNQKIKIPKEKIVQLYVTRYTEKIGKNKEGVQAYALSAILDNKKVIDLVRGMNRETQLYLEQEIETYLGIKDKIVKGEVQRP
;
A
#
# COMPACT_ATOMS: atom_id res chain seq x y z
N MET A 1 -18.05 36.02 50.83
CA MET A 1 -17.52 34.86 50.08
C MET A 1 -17.44 35.26 48.61
N ASN A 2 -16.25 35.60 48.13
CA ASN A 2 -16.03 36.13 46.78
C ASN A 2 -14.97 35.24 46.12
N THR A 3 -15.36 34.39 45.17
CA THR A 3 -14.47 33.44 44.49
C THR A 3 -14.01 34.01 43.16
N SER A 4 -12.89 34.73 43.20
CA SER A 4 -12.18 35.17 41.99
C SER A 4 -11.52 33.96 41.31
N ARG A 5 -12.06 33.53 40.17
CA ARG A 5 -11.43 32.55 39.28
C ARG A 5 -10.30 33.22 38.50
N THR A 6 -9.07 32.80 38.78
CA THR A 6 -7.88 33.13 37.99
C THR A 6 -7.91 32.36 36.68
N HIS A 7 -8.13 33.06 35.57
CA HIS A 7 -7.92 32.51 34.23
C HIS A 7 -6.41 32.31 34.01
N GLN A 8 -5.97 31.04 34.04
CA GLN A 8 -4.63 30.68 33.58
C GLN A 8 -4.52 30.96 32.08
N LYS A 9 -3.58 31.82 31.70
CA LYS A 9 -3.25 32.11 30.29
C LYS A 9 -2.69 30.84 29.64
N THR A 10 -3.37 30.36 28.60
CA THR A 10 -2.90 29.29 27.72
C THR A 10 -1.57 29.72 27.07
N PRO A 11 -0.53 28.85 27.02
CA PRO A 11 0.73 29.19 26.38
C PRO A 11 0.52 29.38 24.86
N GLU A 12 0.98 30.52 24.33
CA GLU A 12 1.01 30.80 22.89
C GLU A 12 1.94 29.79 22.19
N VAL A 13 1.35 28.87 21.44
CA VAL A 13 2.10 27.97 20.55
C VAL A 13 2.60 28.80 19.37
N ARG A 14 3.89 29.17 19.41
CA ARG A 14 4.57 29.77 18.25
C ARG A 14 4.85 28.68 17.22
N TYR A 15 3.98 28.57 16.22
CA TYR A 15 4.26 27.82 15.01
C TYR A 15 5.42 28.49 14.26
N LYS A 16 6.56 27.81 14.18
CA LYS A 16 7.68 28.21 13.33
C LYS A 16 7.32 27.77 11.90
N LEU A 17 6.74 28.67 11.12
CA LEU A 17 6.51 28.46 9.70
C LEU A 17 7.86 28.53 8.98
N ASP A 18 8.42 27.39 8.59
CA ASP A 18 9.73 27.29 7.94
C ASP A 18 9.78 27.94 6.54
N LYS A 19 8.65 28.44 6.04
CA LYS A 19 8.57 29.38 4.91
C LYS A 19 7.43 30.36 5.19
N PRO A 20 7.67 31.68 5.34
CA PRO A 20 6.57 32.63 5.19
C PRO A 20 6.00 32.39 3.79
N TYR A 21 4.70 32.23 3.67
CA TYR A 21 4.02 31.94 2.42
C TYR A 21 4.28 33.06 1.41
N LEU A 22 5.36 32.92 0.66
CA LEU A 22 5.77 33.86 -0.37
C LEU A 22 5.21 33.30 -1.68
N LEU A 23 4.24 34.01 -2.24
CA LEU A 23 3.67 33.70 -3.54
C LEU A 23 4.62 34.22 -4.62
N ASP A 24 5.06 33.33 -5.50
CA ASP A 24 5.86 33.71 -6.67
C ASP A 24 4.93 34.08 -7.84
N CYS A 25 5.28 35.13 -8.58
CA CYS A 25 4.54 35.51 -9.77
C CYS A 25 4.73 34.46 -10.89
N PRO A 26 3.66 33.92 -11.50
CA PRO A 26 3.79 32.88 -12.54
C PRO A 26 4.43 33.37 -13.85
N LYS A 27 4.56 34.69 -14.04
CA LYS A 27 5.13 35.29 -15.26
C LYS A 27 6.61 35.62 -15.14
N CYS A 28 7.06 36.10 -13.97
CA CYS A 28 8.43 36.58 -13.78
C CYS A 28 9.15 35.96 -12.58
N ASN A 29 8.52 35.02 -11.86
CA ASN A 29 9.07 34.31 -10.69
C ASN A 29 9.60 35.22 -9.58
N THR A 30 9.17 36.49 -9.54
CA THR A 30 9.48 37.39 -8.43
C THR A 30 8.48 37.20 -7.31
N LEU A 31 9.00 37.29 -6.09
CA LEU A 31 8.26 37.24 -4.85
C LEU A 31 7.26 38.41 -4.78
N ILE A 32 6.01 38.09 -4.45
CA ILE A 32 4.94 39.09 -4.30
C ILE A 32 4.85 39.48 -2.82
N SER A 33 4.79 40.79 -2.57
CA SER A 33 4.64 41.34 -1.22
C SER A 33 3.22 41.11 -0.71
N ALA A 34 3.05 40.97 0.62
CA ALA A 34 1.74 40.79 1.24
C ALA A 34 0.74 41.93 0.94
N GLY A 35 1.23 43.13 0.65
CA GLY A 35 0.40 44.28 0.27
C GLY A 35 -0.21 44.18 -1.13
N ASP A 36 0.34 43.34 -2.01
CA ASP A 36 -0.11 43.20 -3.40
C ASP A 36 -1.10 42.02 -3.58
N ILE A 37 -1.59 41.46 -2.47
CA ILE A 37 -2.49 40.32 -2.43
C ILE A 37 -3.84 40.76 -1.87
N ASN A 38 -4.88 40.70 -2.70
CA ASN A 38 -6.24 40.98 -2.28
C ASN A 38 -6.96 39.68 -1.86
N LEU A 39 -6.91 39.37 -0.56
CA LEU A 39 -7.51 38.17 0.01
C LEU A 39 -9.03 38.10 -0.12
N THR A 40 -9.73 39.25 -0.16
CA THR A 40 -11.20 39.25 -0.25
C THR A 40 -11.70 38.91 -1.66
N GLN A 41 -10.92 39.29 -2.68
CA GLN A 41 -11.23 39.00 -4.09
C GLN A 41 -10.50 37.75 -4.62
N GLY A 42 -9.51 37.23 -3.88
CA GLY A 42 -8.71 36.09 -4.32
C GLY A 42 -7.75 36.42 -5.47
N LEU A 43 -7.42 37.69 -5.66
CA LEU A 43 -6.57 38.18 -6.74
C LEU A 43 -5.22 38.64 -6.18
N ALA A 44 -4.15 38.39 -6.92
CA ALA A 44 -2.82 38.91 -6.64
C ALA A 44 -2.29 39.69 -7.84
N LYS A 45 -1.58 40.77 -7.57
CA LYS A 45 -0.92 41.59 -8.58
C LYS A 45 0.58 41.57 -8.36
N CYS A 46 1.36 41.30 -9.39
CA CYS A 46 2.81 41.40 -9.26
C CYS A 46 3.26 42.86 -9.45
N SER A 47 3.93 43.44 -8.45
CA SER A 47 4.51 44.79 -8.53
C SER A 47 5.63 44.92 -9.58
N HIS A 48 6.29 43.83 -9.96
CA HIS A 48 7.39 43.85 -10.93
C HIS A 48 6.93 43.78 -12.40
N CYS A 49 5.93 42.94 -12.72
CA CYS A 49 5.48 42.75 -14.11
C CYS A 49 4.03 43.17 -14.37
N SER A 50 3.35 43.71 -13.36
CA SER A 50 1.94 44.11 -13.38
C SER A 50 0.97 43.00 -13.83
N HIS A 51 1.38 41.74 -13.73
CA HIS A 51 0.52 40.61 -14.03
C HIS A 51 -0.46 40.37 -12.88
N GLU A 52 -1.74 40.38 -13.21
CA GLU A 52 -2.85 40.06 -12.31
C GLU A 52 -3.27 38.61 -12.54
N PHE A 53 -3.41 37.85 -11.47
CA PHE A 53 -3.80 36.45 -11.52
C PHE A 53 -4.61 36.06 -10.28
N GLU A 54 -5.43 35.03 -10.40
CA GLU A 54 -6.15 34.48 -9.25
C GLU A 54 -5.21 33.61 -8.41
N ILE A 55 -5.21 33.83 -7.10
CA ILE A 55 -4.40 33.06 -6.15
C ILE A 55 -4.73 31.56 -6.25
N LYS A 56 -6.00 31.23 -6.55
CA LYS A 56 -6.46 29.85 -6.76
C LYS A 56 -5.72 29.15 -7.90
N ASP A 57 -5.39 29.86 -8.98
CA ASP A 57 -4.70 29.28 -10.13
C ASP A 57 -3.23 28.96 -9.84
N VAL A 58 -2.62 29.66 -8.88
CA VAL A 58 -1.24 29.41 -8.46
C VAL A 58 -1.18 28.36 -7.35
N ILE A 59 -2.15 28.33 -6.43
CA ILE A 59 -2.27 27.25 -5.44
C ILE A 59 -2.62 25.92 -6.12
N ASN A 60 -3.48 25.94 -7.15
CA ASN A 60 -3.84 24.74 -7.93
C ASN A 60 -2.78 24.31 -8.95
N LYS A 61 -1.69 25.08 -9.11
CA LYS A 61 -0.54 24.70 -9.94
C LYS A 61 0.41 23.73 -9.25
N ASP A 62 0.21 23.41 -7.97
CA ASP A 62 0.82 22.23 -7.38
C ASP A 62 0.09 21.02 -7.98
N PRO A 63 0.70 20.26 -8.91
CA PRO A 63 -0.03 19.27 -9.68
C PRO A 63 -0.43 18.15 -8.72
N ILE A 64 -1.69 18.18 -8.28
CA ILE A 64 -2.39 17.10 -7.61
C ILE A 64 -1.77 16.76 -6.24
N ARG A 65 -2.12 17.53 -5.20
CA ARG A 65 -2.12 16.95 -3.85
C ARG A 65 -3.18 15.85 -3.85
N ARG A 66 -2.74 14.60 -4.01
CA ARG A 66 -3.61 13.42 -3.94
C ARG A 66 -4.41 13.48 -2.63
N PRO A 67 -5.71 13.15 -2.66
CA PRO A 67 -6.46 13.02 -1.42
C PRO A 67 -5.77 11.99 -0.51
N GLU A 68 -5.64 12.31 0.78
CA GLU A 68 -5.12 11.36 1.75
C GLU A 68 -6.03 10.13 1.78
N MET A 69 -5.45 8.96 1.51
CA MET A 69 -6.20 7.71 1.57
C MET A 69 -6.36 7.26 3.02
N MET A 70 -7.54 6.73 3.33
CA MET A 70 -7.80 6.10 4.63
C MET A 70 -6.98 4.81 4.74
N MET A 71 -6.44 4.57 5.93
CA MET A 71 -5.70 3.35 6.22
C MET A 71 -6.62 2.12 6.07
N PRO A 72 -6.24 1.11 5.28
CA PRO A 72 -7.05 -0.07 5.03
C PRO A 72 -7.06 -1.05 6.22
N ASP A 73 -8.07 -1.91 6.27
CA ASP A 73 -8.21 -2.93 7.31
C ASP A 73 -7.06 -3.96 7.32
N GLY A 74 -6.60 -4.31 8.52
CA GLY A 74 -5.53 -5.29 8.71
C GLY A 74 -4.12 -4.75 8.46
N MET A 75 -4.00 -3.42 8.36
CA MET A 75 -2.71 -2.73 8.26
C MET A 75 -2.39 -1.97 9.55
N GLU A 76 -1.13 -2.01 9.94
CA GLU A 76 -0.57 -1.18 11.00
C GLU A 76 0.58 -0.38 10.40
N VAL A 77 0.55 0.95 10.57
CA VAL A 77 1.56 1.87 10.03
C VAL A 77 2.24 2.60 11.18
N LEU A 78 3.56 2.40 11.29
CA LEU A 78 4.40 3.11 12.24
C LEU A 78 5.33 4.05 11.47
N ARG A 79 5.08 5.36 11.61
CA ARG A 79 5.90 6.40 10.99
C ARG A 79 6.80 7.06 12.02
N ILE A 80 8.11 6.90 11.82
CA ILE A 80 9.17 7.55 12.60
C ILE A 80 10.04 8.37 11.62
N SER A 81 10.76 9.36 12.12
CA SER A 81 11.66 10.20 11.29
C SER A 81 12.71 9.40 10.50
N SER A 82 13.15 8.26 11.03
CA SER A 82 14.21 7.41 10.44
C SER A 82 13.71 6.18 9.70
N MET A 83 12.44 5.78 9.91
CA MET A 83 11.84 4.62 9.26
C MET A 83 10.31 4.72 9.16
N LEU A 84 9.77 4.11 8.12
CA LEU A 84 8.36 3.78 7.96
C LEU A 84 8.23 2.26 7.97
N ASP A 85 7.56 1.72 8.99
CA ASP A 85 7.29 0.28 9.10
C ASP A 85 5.80 0.04 8.89
N ILE A 86 5.46 -0.71 7.85
CA ILE A 86 4.10 -1.08 7.51
C ILE A 86 3.95 -2.59 7.67
N VAL A 87 3.00 -3.01 8.50
CA VAL A 87 2.71 -4.41 8.79
C VAL A 87 1.32 -4.74 8.26
N ILE A 88 1.21 -5.82 7.48
CA ILE A 88 -0.04 -6.28 6.88
C ILE A 88 -0.34 -7.69 7.34
N ASP A 89 -1.48 -7.86 8.02
CA ASP A 89 -1.98 -9.15 8.50
C ASP A 89 -2.76 -9.88 7.39
N TRP A 90 -2.24 -11.02 6.93
CA TRP A 90 -2.86 -11.75 5.80
C TRP A 90 -4.30 -12.15 6.09
N TYR A 91 -4.59 -12.63 7.30
CA TYR A 91 -5.94 -13.03 7.72
C TYR A 91 -6.91 -11.85 7.77
N ARG A 92 -6.46 -10.68 8.22
CA ARG A 92 -7.32 -9.50 8.39
C ARG A 92 -7.61 -8.86 7.03
N SER A 93 -6.61 -8.79 6.15
CA SER A 93 -6.74 -8.22 4.82
C SER A 93 -7.36 -9.18 3.79
N ALA A 94 -7.41 -10.49 4.07
CA ALA A 94 -8.04 -11.47 3.17
C ALA A 94 -9.60 -11.41 3.22
N PRO A 95 -10.28 -11.61 2.08
CA PRO A 95 -11.74 -11.72 2.05
C PRO A 95 -12.24 -12.90 2.90
N LYS A 96 -13.13 -12.63 3.86
CA LYS A 96 -13.61 -13.65 4.81
C LYS A 96 -14.30 -14.84 4.14
N LYS A 97 -15.01 -14.62 3.03
CA LYS A 97 -15.63 -15.70 2.23
C LYS A 97 -14.58 -16.66 1.67
N THR A 98 -13.45 -16.12 1.19
CA THR A 98 -12.34 -16.92 0.67
C THR A 98 -11.70 -17.73 1.79
N VAL A 99 -11.39 -17.11 2.93
CA VAL A 99 -10.82 -17.83 4.09
C VAL A 99 -11.75 -18.94 4.56
N LEU A 100 -13.05 -18.68 4.67
CA LEU A 100 -14.04 -19.68 5.07
C LEU A 100 -14.12 -20.85 4.06
N SER A 101 -14.07 -20.56 2.77
CA SER A 101 -14.04 -21.59 1.72
C SER A 101 -12.76 -22.44 1.78
N LEU A 102 -11.61 -21.81 2.05
CA LEU A 102 -10.34 -22.52 2.26
C LEU A 102 -10.37 -23.42 3.49
N ILE A 103 -10.94 -22.94 4.60
CA ILE A 103 -11.16 -23.75 5.81
C ILE A 103 -12.01 -24.97 5.44
N GLY A 104 -13.20 -24.77 4.89
CA GLY A 104 -14.11 -25.86 4.55
C GLY A 104 -13.48 -26.88 3.60
N SER A 105 -12.81 -26.41 2.55
CA SER A 105 -12.16 -27.29 1.57
C SER A 105 -10.98 -28.05 2.17
N SER A 106 -10.15 -27.38 2.99
CA SER A 106 -9.01 -27.99 3.66
C SER A 106 -9.47 -29.08 4.63
N PHE A 107 -10.48 -28.79 5.47
CA PHE A 107 -11.02 -29.79 6.39
C PHE A 107 -11.67 -30.94 5.64
N PHE A 108 -12.50 -30.68 4.63
CA PHE A 108 -13.17 -31.73 3.85
C PHE A 108 -12.17 -32.71 3.24
N TRP A 109 -11.17 -32.22 2.51
CA TRP A 109 -10.20 -33.09 1.85
C TRP A 109 -9.31 -33.84 2.83
N ASN A 110 -8.79 -33.18 3.88
CA ASN A 110 -7.89 -33.84 4.82
C ASN A 110 -8.63 -34.82 5.75
N LEU A 111 -9.79 -34.43 6.29
CA LEU A 111 -10.57 -35.28 7.19
C LEU A 111 -11.13 -36.51 6.50
N LEU A 112 -11.53 -36.39 5.22
CA LEU A 112 -12.06 -37.52 4.46
C LEU A 112 -10.95 -38.42 3.90
N LEU A 113 -9.90 -37.84 3.30
CA LEU A 113 -8.91 -38.63 2.55
C LEU A 113 -7.84 -39.28 3.43
N ILE A 114 -7.41 -38.64 4.53
CA ILE A 114 -6.35 -39.22 5.37
C ILE A 114 -6.80 -40.56 5.97
N PRO A 115 -7.97 -40.68 6.63
CA PRO A 115 -8.43 -41.96 7.15
C PRO A 115 -8.67 -43.00 6.05
N LEU A 116 -9.21 -42.56 4.90
CA LEU A 116 -9.43 -43.44 3.75
C LEU A 116 -8.12 -44.02 3.21
N VAL A 117 -7.08 -43.20 3.03
CA VAL A 117 -5.77 -43.65 2.54
C VAL A 117 -5.11 -44.58 3.56
N ILE A 118 -5.19 -44.28 4.86
CA ILE A 118 -4.67 -45.15 5.93
C ILE A 118 -5.38 -46.51 5.90
N PHE A 119 -6.72 -46.52 5.81
CA PHE A 119 -7.50 -47.76 5.70
C PHE A 119 -7.12 -48.59 4.47
N LEU A 120 -7.00 -47.95 3.30
CA LEU A 120 -6.58 -48.61 2.06
C LEU A 120 -5.15 -49.18 2.14
N ALA A 121 -4.26 -48.50 2.88
CA ALA A 121 -2.89 -48.96 3.12
C ALA A 121 -2.88 -50.25 3.95
N PHE A 122 -3.68 -50.32 5.02
CA PHE A 122 -3.82 -51.55 5.81
C PHE A 122 -4.40 -52.72 5.01
N GLN A 123 -5.23 -52.45 4.00
CA GLN A 123 -5.75 -53.48 3.09
C GLN A 123 -4.81 -53.83 1.92
N GLY A 124 -3.62 -53.23 1.85
CA GLY A 124 -2.67 -53.46 0.74
C GLY A 124 -3.15 -52.96 -0.62
N ARG A 125 -4.13 -52.05 -0.67
CA ARG A 125 -4.78 -51.57 -1.90
C ARG A 125 -4.02 -50.39 -2.53
N PHE A 126 -2.74 -50.59 -2.84
CA PHE A 126 -1.84 -49.51 -3.27
C PHE A 126 -2.27 -48.78 -4.56
N LEU A 127 -2.95 -49.47 -5.50
CA LEU A 127 -3.45 -48.85 -6.73
C LEU A 127 -4.45 -47.72 -6.45
N PHE A 128 -5.33 -47.90 -5.47
CA PHE A 128 -6.30 -46.88 -5.06
C PHE A 128 -5.62 -45.70 -4.34
N ILE A 129 -4.57 -45.98 -3.56
CA ILE A 129 -3.78 -44.92 -2.91
C ILE A 129 -3.12 -44.02 -3.96
N MET A 130 -2.57 -44.61 -5.03
CA MET A 130 -1.96 -43.86 -6.12
C MET A 130 -2.97 -42.92 -6.80
N PHE A 131 -4.23 -43.36 -6.96
CA PHE A 131 -5.31 -42.52 -7.49
C PHE A 131 -5.61 -41.31 -6.59
N PHE A 132 -5.63 -41.49 -5.27
CA PHE A 132 -5.90 -40.41 -4.31
C PHE A 132 -4.68 -39.52 -4.00
N PHE A 133 -3.48 -39.90 -4.43
CA PHE A 133 -2.24 -39.21 -4.09
C PHE A 133 -2.26 -37.72 -4.50
N GLY A 134 -2.74 -37.39 -5.69
CA GLY A 134 -2.85 -35.99 -6.14
C GLY A 134 -3.81 -35.16 -5.28
N HIS A 135 -4.90 -35.77 -4.81
CA HIS A 135 -5.84 -35.10 -3.91
C HIS A 135 -5.25 -34.93 -2.51
N LEU A 136 -4.46 -35.89 -2.03
CA LEU A 136 -3.74 -35.77 -0.76
C LEU A 136 -2.75 -34.58 -0.79
N ILE A 137 -1.96 -34.46 -1.87
CA ILE A 137 -1.07 -33.30 -2.08
C ILE A 137 -1.87 -32.00 -2.09
N THR A 138 -3.00 -31.97 -2.79
CA THR A 138 -3.86 -30.78 -2.87
C THR A 138 -4.40 -30.41 -1.49
N GLY A 139 -4.90 -31.39 -0.72
CA GLY A 139 -5.40 -31.18 0.64
C GLY A 139 -4.33 -30.65 1.58
N LEU A 140 -3.11 -31.22 1.55
CA LEU A 140 -1.99 -30.75 2.36
C LEU A 140 -1.51 -29.35 1.94
N SER A 141 -1.51 -29.05 0.64
CA SER A 141 -1.13 -27.73 0.12
C SER A 141 -2.13 -26.65 0.55
N LEU A 142 -3.43 -26.96 0.50
CA LEU A 142 -4.49 -26.07 0.99
C LEU A 142 -4.37 -25.84 2.49
N LEU A 143 -4.07 -26.89 3.27
CA LEU A 143 -3.85 -26.78 4.71
C LEU A 143 -2.65 -25.89 5.03
N TRP A 144 -1.52 -26.11 4.35
CA TRP A 144 -0.32 -25.27 4.52
C TRP A 144 -0.60 -23.81 4.19
N TYR A 145 -1.28 -23.54 3.07
CA TYR A 145 -1.63 -22.20 2.65
C TYR A 145 -2.65 -21.53 3.60
N LEU A 146 -3.59 -22.30 4.14
CA LEU A 146 -4.52 -21.82 5.17
C LEU A 146 -3.75 -21.39 6.43
N LEU A 147 -2.84 -22.22 6.94
CA LEU A 147 -2.00 -21.88 8.09
C LEU A 147 -1.15 -20.62 7.82
N ALA A 148 -0.55 -20.53 6.64
CA ALA A 148 0.18 -19.34 6.21
C ALA A 148 -0.73 -18.10 6.21
N THR A 149 -1.96 -18.20 5.69
CA THR A 149 -2.91 -17.07 5.68
C THR A 149 -3.32 -16.63 7.08
N LEU A 150 -3.45 -17.57 8.03
CA LEU A 150 -3.86 -17.28 9.40
C LEU A 150 -2.76 -16.61 10.23
N ILE A 151 -1.49 -16.92 9.96
CA ILE A 151 -0.37 -16.56 10.85
C ILE A 151 0.57 -15.54 10.20
N ASN A 152 0.70 -15.55 8.86
CA ASN A 152 1.68 -14.70 8.21
C ASN A 152 1.30 -13.22 8.23
N LYS A 153 2.36 -12.42 8.32
CA LYS A 153 2.36 -10.99 8.16
C LYS A 153 3.36 -10.61 7.08
N THR A 154 3.04 -9.56 6.32
CA THR A 154 3.99 -8.87 5.46
C THR A 154 4.53 -7.67 6.20
N HIS A 155 5.84 -7.58 6.36
CA HIS A 155 6.52 -6.40 6.88
C HIS A 155 7.18 -5.66 5.73
N ILE A 156 6.80 -4.40 5.55
CA ILE A 156 7.37 -3.47 4.57
C ILE A 156 8.10 -2.39 5.37
N LEU A 157 9.41 -2.52 5.45
CA LEU A 157 10.28 -1.55 6.10
C LEU A 157 10.85 -0.61 5.04
N VAL A 158 10.58 0.68 5.18
CA VAL A 158 11.14 1.72 4.34
C VAL A 158 12.01 2.62 5.20
N ASN A 159 13.28 2.75 4.83
CA ASN A 159 14.23 3.60 5.52
C ASN A 159 15.02 4.43 4.50
N LYS A 160 16.04 5.15 4.96
CA LYS A 160 16.92 5.94 4.08
C LYS A 160 17.66 5.07 3.05
N ASP A 161 17.96 3.82 3.39
CA ASP A 161 18.69 2.89 2.51
C ASP A 161 17.79 2.33 1.41
N GLY A 162 16.47 2.29 1.60
CA GLY A 162 15.51 1.81 0.60
C GLY A 162 14.33 1.04 1.20
N ILE A 163 13.81 0.09 0.42
CA ILE A 163 12.64 -0.72 0.76
C ILE A 163 13.07 -2.16 1.04
N THR A 164 12.60 -2.73 2.16
CA THR A 164 12.75 -4.14 2.50
C THR A 164 11.39 -4.77 2.76
N ILE A 165 11.07 -5.85 2.07
CA ILE A 165 9.81 -6.59 2.22
C ILE A 165 10.13 -8.01 2.66
N ARG A 166 9.44 -8.47 3.69
CA ARG A 166 9.52 -9.86 4.16
C ARG A 166 8.14 -10.39 4.55
N HIS A 167 7.97 -11.69 4.38
CA HIS A 167 6.79 -12.42 4.82
C HIS A 167 7.22 -13.41 5.91
N SER A 168 6.56 -13.37 7.06
CA SER A 168 6.91 -14.19 8.23
C SER A 168 5.66 -14.53 9.04
N PRO A 169 5.63 -15.63 9.81
CA PRO A 169 6.75 -16.54 10.10
C PRO A 169 6.84 -17.78 9.18
N ILE A 170 5.77 -18.20 8.51
CA ILE A 170 5.75 -19.42 7.70
C ILE A 170 6.25 -19.13 6.29
N ALA A 171 7.24 -19.90 5.84
CA ALA A 171 7.73 -19.84 4.46
C ALA A 171 6.65 -20.33 3.48
N THR A 172 6.29 -19.47 2.53
CA THR A 172 5.49 -19.86 1.35
C THR A 172 6.37 -19.90 0.11
N PHE A 173 5.87 -20.54 -0.95
CA PHE A 173 6.60 -20.75 -2.20
C PHE A 173 7.10 -19.44 -2.85
N ASN A 174 6.56 -18.28 -2.45
CA ASN A 174 6.93 -16.97 -3.00
C ASN A 174 7.41 -15.95 -1.94
N ASN A 175 7.85 -16.41 -0.75
CA ASN A 175 8.28 -15.54 0.37
C ASN A 175 9.69 -14.96 0.24
N GLN A 176 10.15 -14.61 -0.97
CA GLN A 176 11.51 -14.07 -1.11
C GLN A 176 11.60 -12.70 -0.42
N LYS A 177 12.65 -12.53 0.41
CA LYS A 177 12.96 -11.22 1.00
C LYS A 177 13.42 -10.29 -0.10
N ILE A 178 12.62 -9.26 -0.38
CA ILE A 178 12.94 -8.24 -1.37
C ILE A 178 13.68 -7.11 -0.65
N LYS A 179 14.85 -6.71 -1.14
CA LYS A 179 15.58 -5.52 -0.67
C LYS A 179 15.99 -4.69 -1.87
N ILE A 180 15.49 -3.46 -1.96
CA ILE A 180 15.74 -2.55 -3.07
C ILE A 180 16.30 -1.24 -2.51
N PRO A 181 17.52 -0.82 -2.91
CA PRO A 181 18.09 0.46 -2.52
C PRO A 181 17.26 1.64 -3.02
N LYS A 182 17.17 2.71 -2.23
CA LYS A 182 16.39 3.91 -2.58
C LYS A 182 16.81 4.49 -3.93
N GLU A 183 18.10 4.54 -4.21
CA GLU A 183 18.69 5.17 -5.39
C GLU A 183 18.28 4.48 -6.69
N LYS A 184 17.93 3.19 -6.60
CA LYS A 184 17.49 2.41 -7.75
C LYS A 184 16.01 2.59 -8.04
N ILE A 185 15.22 3.13 -7.12
CA ILE A 185 13.78 3.28 -7.28
C ILE A 185 13.50 4.58 -8.02
N VAL A 186 12.99 4.45 -9.25
CA VAL A 186 12.62 5.61 -10.09
C VAL A 186 11.19 6.04 -9.78
N GLN A 187 10.28 5.07 -9.67
CA GLN A 187 8.85 5.33 -9.46
C GLN A 187 8.16 4.10 -8.84
N LEU A 188 7.15 4.35 -8.03
CA LEU A 188 6.20 3.34 -7.54
C LEU A 188 4.86 3.54 -8.25
N TYR A 189 4.16 2.44 -8.54
CA TYR A 189 2.85 2.50 -9.18
C TYR A 189 2.06 1.22 -8.95
N VAL A 190 0.73 1.35 -8.90
CA VAL A 190 -0.17 0.19 -8.82
C VAL A 190 -0.60 -0.27 -10.21
N THR A 191 -0.37 -1.54 -10.51
CA THR A 191 -0.85 -2.20 -11.73
C THR A 191 -2.07 -3.07 -11.45
N ARG A 192 -2.98 -3.14 -12.42
CA ARG A 192 -3.99 -4.20 -12.49
C ARG A 192 -3.39 -5.37 -13.24
N TYR A 193 -3.52 -6.57 -12.68
CA TYR A 193 -3.22 -7.80 -13.37
C TYR A 193 -4.40 -8.77 -13.25
N THR A 194 -4.51 -9.68 -14.21
CA THR A 194 -5.58 -10.66 -14.26
C THR A 194 -5.03 -12.00 -13.82
N GLU A 195 -5.48 -12.49 -12.66
CA GLU A 195 -5.18 -13.87 -12.27
C GLU A 195 -6.12 -14.81 -13.03
N LYS A 196 -5.54 -15.64 -13.90
CA LYS A 196 -6.28 -16.67 -14.63
C LYS A 196 -6.57 -17.83 -13.67
N ILE A 197 -7.72 -17.78 -13.01
CA ILE A 197 -8.22 -18.89 -12.19
C ILE A 197 -9.04 -19.80 -13.11
N GLY A 198 -8.41 -20.86 -13.64
CA GLY A 198 -9.08 -21.87 -14.47
C GLY A 198 -9.23 -21.51 -15.95
N LYS A 199 -10.07 -22.29 -16.67
CA LYS A 199 -10.27 -22.18 -18.13
C LYS A 199 -11.23 -21.07 -18.58
N ASN A 200 -11.94 -20.42 -17.64
CA ASN A 200 -12.88 -19.33 -17.98
C ASN A 200 -12.14 -17.99 -18.07
N LYS A 201 -12.42 -17.26 -19.16
CA LYS A 201 -11.63 -16.12 -19.67
C LYS A 201 -11.80 -14.81 -18.90
N GLU A 202 -12.67 -14.75 -17.91
CA GLU A 202 -12.83 -13.59 -17.03
C GLU A 202 -12.03 -13.83 -15.75
N GLY A 203 -10.73 -13.53 -15.80
CA GLY A 203 -9.90 -13.66 -14.61
C GLY A 203 -10.25 -12.60 -13.56
N VAL A 204 -9.95 -12.93 -12.30
CA VAL A 204 -10.20 -12.03 -11.18
C VAL A 204 -9.21 -10.86 -11.29
N GLN A 205 -9.74 -9.64 -11.20
CA GLN A 205 -8.92 -8.43 -11.22
C GLN A 205 -8.17 -8.33 -9.89
N ALA A 206 -6.86 -8.47 -9.96
CA ALA A 206 -5.96 -8.32 -8.84
C ALA A 206 -5.06 -7.09 -9.05
N TYR A 207 -4.48 -6.61 -7.95
CA TYR A 207 -3.67 -5.40 -7.95
C TYR A 207 -2.30 -5.68 -7.32
N ALA A 208 -1.26 -5.10 -7.93
CA ALA A 208 0.11 -5.24 -7.48
C ALA A 208 0.78 -3.88 -7.36
N LEU A 209 1.39 -3.61 -6.21
CA LEU A 209 2.32 -2.49 -6.06
C LEU A 209 3.63 -2.87 -6.72
N SER A 210 4.06 -2.06 -7.68
CA SER A 210 5.23 -2.33 -8.52
C SER A 210 6.22 -1.17 -8.42
N ALA A 211 7.51 -1.49 -8.46
CA ALA A 211 8.59 -0.51 -8.51
C ALA A 211 9.27 -0.55 -9.88
N ILE A 212 9.46 0.63 -10.48
CA ILE A 212 10.31 0.81 -11.65
C ILE A 212 11.72 1.12 -11.17
N LEU A 213 12.68 0.33 -11.61
CA LEU A 213 14.09 0.53 -11.32
C LEU A 213 14.79 1.42 -12.36
N ASP A 214 15.94 1.96 -12.00
CA ASP A 214 16.84 2.76 -12.85
C ASP A 214 17.17 2.08 -14.21
N ASN A 215 17.34 0.76 -14.19
CA ASN A 215 17.57 -0.08 -15.36
C ASN A 215 16.29 -0.39 -16.16
N LYS A 216 15.18 0.31 -15.90
CA LYS A 216 13.85 0.09 -16.49
C LYS A 216 13.21 -1.27 -16.17
N LYS A 217 13.79 -2.06 -15.26
CA LYS A 217 13.18 -3.31 -14.79
C LYS A 217 12.02 -2.99 -13.85
N VAL A 218 10.91 -3.71 -14.01
CA VAL A 218 9.78 -3.66 -13.09
C VAL A 218 9.86 -4.83 -12.11
N ILE A 219 9.68 -4.54 -10.82
CA ILE A 219 9.61 -5.55 -9.77
C ILE A 219 8.34 -5.34 -8.95
N ASP A 220 7.57 -6.42 -8.78
CA ASP A 220 6.37 -6.38 -7.94
C ASP A 220 6.78 -6.51 -6.48
N LEU A 221 6.41 -5.50 -5.69
CA LEU A 221 6.71 -5.40 -4.27
C LEU A 221 5.73 -6.23 -3.44
N VAL A 222 4.43 -6.02 -3.69
CA VAL A 222 3.35 -6.74 -2.99
C VAL A 222 2.20 -7.02 -3.95
N ARG A 223 1.70 -8.26 -3.94
CA ARG A 223 0.60 -8.74 -4.80
C ARG A 223 -0.61 -9.19 -3.98
N GLY A 224 -1.76 -9.34 -4.65
CA GLY A 224 -2.93 -10.01 -4.08
C GLY A 224 -3.74 -9.20 -3.06
N MET A 225 -3.46 -7.90 -2.91
CA MET A 225 -4.24 -7.01 -2.05
C MET A 225 -5.27 -6.21 -2.87
N ASN A 226 -6.27 -5.64 -2.19
CA ASN A 226 -7.29 -4.82 -2.83
C ASN A 226 -6.68 -3.52 -3.41
N ARG A 227 -7.41 -2.86 -4.32
CA ARG A 227 -6.95 -1.63 -4.98
C ARG A 227 -6.57 -0.54 -3.99
N GLU A 228 -7.42 -0.30 -2.99
CA GLU A 228 -7.26 0.78 -2.02
C GLU A 228 -6.01 0.59 -1.16
N THR A 229 -5.75 -0.64 -0.72
CA THR A 229 -4.53 -0.99 0.04
C THR A 229 -3.28 -0.75 -0.78
N GLN A 230 -3.29 -1.15 -2.06
CA GLN A 230 -2.13 -0.97 -2.93
C GLN A 230 -1.85 0.51 -3.19
N LEU A 231 -2.90 1.31 -3.43
CA LEU A 231 -2.77 2.75 -3.63
C LEU A 231 -2.29 3.44 -2.34
N TYR A 232 -2.85 3.07 -1.18
CA TYR A 232 -2.42 3.58 0.12
C TYR A 232 -0.92 3.33 0.36
N LEU A 233 -0.45 2.11 0.09
CA LEU A 233 0.97 1.78 0.18
C LEU A 233 1.83 2.62 -0.76
N GLU A 234 1.41 2.81 -2.00
CA GLU A 234 2.12 3.67 -2.95
C GLU A 234 2.28 5.08 -2.36
N GLN A 235 1.19 5.70 -1.90
CA GLN A 235 1.20 7.05 -1.34
C GLN A 235 2.10 7.17 -0.10
N GLU A 236 1.99 6.25 0.86
CA GLU A 236 2.80 6.30 2.08
C GLU A 236 4.29 6.14 1.79
N ILE A 237 4.64 5.19 0.92
CA ILE A 237 6.05 4.93 0.58
C ILE A 237 6.64 6.08 -0.23
N GLU A 238 5.92 6.62 -1.22
CA GLU A 238 6.37 7.78 -2.00
C GLU A 238 6.55 9.02 -1.13
N THR A 239 5.57 9.29 -0.25
CA THR A 239 5.60 10.41 0.70
C THR A 239 6.80 10.30 1.63
N TYR A 240 7.10 9.10 2.12
CA TYR A 240 8.24 8.87 3.01
C TYR A 240 9.59 8.98 2.28
N LEU A 241 9.70 8.44 1.06
CA LEU A 241 10.95 8.50 0.29
C LEU A 241 11.18 9.86 -0.38
N GLY A 242 10.16 10.72 -0.45
CA GLY A 242 10.21 12.00 -1.16
C GLY A 242 10.24 11.82 -2.68
N ILE A 243 9.65 10.73 -3.19
CA ILE A 243 9.53 10.47 -4.62
C ILE A 243 8.41 11.34 -5.16
N LYS A 244 8.71 12.11 -6.22
CA LYS A 244 7.68 12.87 -6.93
C LYS A 244 6.91 11.93 -7.84
N ASP A 245 5.64 11.78 -7.51
CA ASP A 245 4.69 11.01 -8.26
C ASP A 245 4.63 11.39 -9.76
N LYS A 246 4.61 10.36 -10.62
CA LYS A 246 4.42 10.48 -12.06
C LYS A 246 3.44 9.42 -12.55
N ILE A 247 2.56 9.80 -13.48
CA ILE A 247 1.64 8.87 -14.13
C ILE A 247 2.43 7.83 -14.92
N VAL A 248 2.19 6.55 -14.64
CA VAL A 248 2.81 5.43 -15.37
C VAL A 248 1.81 4.79 -16.33
N LYS A 249 2.26 4.42 -17.53
CA LYS A 249 1.42 3.72 -18.51
C LYS A 249 0.98 2.36 -17.96
N GLY A 250 -0.32 2.10 -17.91
CA GLY A 250 -0.90 0.85 -17.38
C GLY A 250 -1.17 0.87 -15.87
N GLU A 251 -0.95 2.01 -15.23
CA GLU A 251 -1.35 2.25 -13.86
C GLU A 251 -2.87 2.29 -13.72
N VAL A 252 -3.34 1.85 -12.55
CA VAL A 252 -4.75 1.94 -12.18
C VAL A 252 -5.15 3.40 -12.06
N GLN A 253 -6.33 3.76 -12.59
CA GLN A 253 -6.88 5.11 -12.39
C GLN A 253 -6.94 5.41 -10.90
N ARG A 254 -6.41 6.57 -10.50
CA ARG A 254 -6.40 7.06 -9.13
C ARG A 254 -7.74 7.75 -8.83
N PRO A 255 -8.23 7.72 -7.58
CA PRO A 255 -9.40 8.49 -7.17
C PRO A 255 -9.14 10.01 -7.22
#